data_AF-A0A183PIW8-F1
#
_entry.id   AF-A0A183PIW8-F1
#
_cell.length_a   1.000
_cell.length_b   1.000
_cell.length_c   1.000
_cell.angle_alpha   90.00
_cell.angle_beta   90.00
_cell.angle_gamma   90.00
#
_symmetry.space_group_name_H-M   'P 1'
#
loop_
_entity.id
_entity.type
_entity.pdbx_description
1 polymer ?
#
loop_
_entity_poly.entity_id
_entity_poly.type
_entity_poly.pdbx_seq_one_letter_code
_entity_poly.pdbx_strand_id
1 'polypeptide(L)'
;MTSEPFTYGKGPITHIDFSYCNNYCAYADSAFTTTLLLRSNTHECENSWCYVARVRAHNRRITDLLFWTLTESKRSRLFTLSEDRTLLAKPLCLSMLPLSCYKEEFFFISNSASKIKLYNTSTLMCRKTVSSFPQGIEYTKVLPLISQKTNSSYFMVCLSKERLGLIMLPLDGDPLKYTNIIAHPSNGRGVGQAQGLAIDRNGLYAFTAGGPDTCVHMWTLNPSVLEKTVNIAGCMKRRFYDFLSRDFLEEMKDYFYYSMIRTQGICCMDERKTSFTIPITEIPFVMRAIGFYPTEAEVENMINEIKYSRFCDTGEYTTEIDLDTFIQLYCNHRPFQGILYKDVESAFNILTNANVGNKDKCAELSNSHETIIQEKPTITMEELLLTLQNSGEAIGEAEMSEYMAILWGILPEGDRQEILEEIDPKKIEKELESRMSTPINAETFVSDILQMYVYGEDNLSVGHSKELLSKKIQQTDTSLLDELVSNGKYAANSTQTE
;
A
#
# COMPACT_ATOMS: atom_id res chain seq x y z
N MET A 1 34.30 31.15 27.75
CA MET A 1 33.13 30.28 27.96
C MET A 1 32.32 30.34 26.68
N THR A 2 32.34 29.28 25.87
CA THR A 2 31.35 29.15 24.79
C THR A 2 29.98 29.13 25.45
N SER A 3 29.10 30.05 25.09
CA SER A 3 27.70 30.02 25.53
C SER A 3 27.16 28.60 25.34
N GLU A 4 26.48 28.05 26.35
CA GLU A 4 25.86 26.73 26.20
C GLU A 4 25.03 26.71 24.90
N PRO A 5 25.18 25.68 24.05
CA PRO A 5 24.34 25.54 22.88
C PRO A 5 22.88 25.50 23.33
N PHE A 6 22.00 26.21 22.62
CA PHE A 6 20.58 26.22 22.92
C PHE A 6 20.00 24.79 22.81
N THR A 7 19.54 24.22 23.92
CA THR A 7 18.95 22.88 23.95
C THR A 7 17.44 22.95 24.13
N TYR A 8 16.70 23.05 23.02
CA TYR A 8 15.23 22.93 23.06
C TYR A 8 14.73 21.49 22.83
N GLY A 9 15.61 20.59 22.38
CA GLY A 9 15.32 19.18 22.14
C GLY A 9 15.30 18.34 23.42
N LYS A 10 14.42 17.33 23.48
CA LYS A 10 14.40 16.33 24.56
C LYS A 10 15.13 15.03 24.21
N GLY A 11 15.71 14.96 23.00
CA GLY A 11 16.46 13.81 22.51
C GLY A 11 17.31 14.20 21.29
N PRO A 12 18.08 13.26 20.73
CA PRO A 12 18.86 13.49 19.51
C PRO A 12 17.98 13.99 18.37
N ILE A 13 18.51 14.99 17.65
CA ILE A 13 17.90 15.52 16.43
C ILE A 13 18.06 14.47 15.33
N THR A 14 16.95 14.15 14.66
CA THR A 14 16.89 13.11 13.63
C THR A 14 16.81 13.71 12.23
N HIS A 15 16.06 14.81 12.08
CA HIS A 15 15.82 15.48 10.82
C HIS A 15 15.91 16.99 11.03
N ILE A 16 16.40 17.69 10.01
CA ILE A 16 16.47 19.15 9.97
C ILE A 16 16.15 19.60 8.55
N ASP A 17 15.36 20.65 8.43
CA ASP A 17 15.07 21.29 7.16
C ASP A 17 15.00 22.81 7.31
N PHE A 18 15.19 23.54 6.22
CA PHE A 18 15.21 24.99 6.17
C PHE A 18 14.17 25.52 5.19
N SER A 19 13.54 26.65 5.52
CA SER A 19 12.65 27.31 4.59
C SER A 19 13.42 27.85 3.38
N TYR A 20 12.75 27.96 2.23
CA TYR A 20 13.36 28.45 0.99
C TYR A 20 14.11 29.79 1.13
N CYS A 21 13.56 30.70 1.95
CA CYS A 21 14.15 32.01 2.25
C CYS A 21 15.21 31.99 3.38
N ASN A 22 15.54 30.83 3.94
CA ASN A 22 16.43 30.64 5.09
C ASN A 22 16.07 31.50 6.33
N ASN A 23 14.78 31.84 6.46
CA ASN A 23 14.25 32.57 7.61
C ASN A 23 13.81 31.61 8.71
N TYR A 24 13.37 30.40 8.36
CA TYR A 24 12.95 29.38 9.32
C TYR A 24 13.84 28.14 9.23
N CYS A 25 14.04 27.50 10.39
CA CYS A 25 14.66 26.19 10.52
C CYS A 25 13.73 25.33 11.36
N ALA A 26 13.46 24.11 10.93
CA ALA A 26 12.71 23.15 11.71
C ALA A 26 13.53 21.87 11.89
N TYR A 27 13.44 21.28 13.07
CA TYR A 27 14.06 20.00 13.34
C TYR A 27 13.14 19.10 14.16
N ALA A 28 13.25 17.80 13.93
CA ALA A 28 12.53 16.76 14.65
C ALA A 28 13.49 15.98 15.56
N ASP A 29 13.04 15.66 16.77
CA ASP A 29 13.81 14.87 17.72
C ASP A 29 13.23 13.48 17.95
N SER A 30 14.03 12.61 18.57
CA SER A 30 13.60 11.25 18.94
C SER A 30 12.47 11.21 19.96
N ALA A 31 12.08 12.35 20.53
CA ALA A 31 10.93 12.48 21.41
C ALA A 31 9.63 12.77 20.64
N PHE A 32 9.60 12.59 19.32
CA PHE A 32 8.43 12.77 18.44
C PHE A 32 7.88 14.20 18.44
N THR A 33 8.77 15.17 18.58
CA THR A 33 8.38 16.58 18.53
C THR A 33 9.14 17.32 17.44
N THR A 34 8.46 18.33 16.89
CA THR A 34 9.02 19.23 15.89
C THR A 34 9.22 20.59 16.53
N THR A 35 10.43 21.12 16.44
CA THR A 35 10.79 22.46 16.95
C THR A 35 11.04 23.39 15.77
N LEU A 36 10.46 24.58 15.82
CA LEU A 36 10.58 25.64 14.82
C LEU A 36 11.40 26.80 15.39
N LEU A 37 12.39 27.22 14.61
CA LEU A 37 13.28 28.34 14.88
C LEU A 37 13.12 29.40 13.78
N LEU A 38 13.20 30.66 14.17
CA LEU A 38 13.21 31.83 13.28
C LEU A 38 14.59 32.47 13.34
N ARG A 39 15.14 32.83 12.19
CA ARG A 39 16.38 33.58 12.10
C ARG A 39 16.15 35.03 12.53
N SER A 40 16.86 35.49 13.55
CA SER A 40 16.86 36.90 13.94
C SER A 40 17.68 37.73 12.94
N ASN A 41 17.12 38.88 12.52
CA ASN A 41 17.80 39.88 11.70
C ASN A 41 18.11 41.17 12.50
N THR A 42 18.15 41.10 13.83
CA THR A 42 18.50 42.28 14.64
C THR A 42 20.00 42.58 14.58
N HIS A 43 20.36 43.85 14.38
CA HIS A 43 21.74 44.33 14.23
C HIS A 43 22.67 44.06 15.43
N GLU A 44 22.14 43.59 16.57
CA GLU A 44 22.91 43.35 17.81
C GLU A 44 23.47 41.92 17.92
N CYS A 45 22.97 40.98 17.11
CA CYS A 45 23.49 39.61 17.02
C CYS A 45 23.27 39.08 15.61
N GLU A 46 24.26 39.26 14.73
CA GLU A 46 24.26 38.60 13.42
C GLU A 46 24.11 37.07 13.61
N ASN A 47 23.02 36.50 13.07
CA ASN A 47 22.77 35.06 12.98
C ASN A 47 22.39 34.31 14.27
N SER A 48 21.61 34.90 15.18
CA SER A 48 20.97 34.12 16.25
C SER A 48 19.66 33.48 15.79
N TRP A 49 19.48 32.19 16.09
CA TRP A 49 18.21 31.48 15.91
C TRP A 49 17.34 31.70 17.14
N CYS A 50 16.15 32.27 16.95
CA CYS A 50 15.14 32.45 18.00
C CYS A 50 14.19 31.26 18.02
N TYR A 51 13.91 30.75 19.21
CA TYR A 51 12.86 29.75 19.41
C TYR A 51 11.48 30.34 19.10
N VAL A 52 10.72 29.67 18.25
CA VAL A 52 9.34 30.06 17.91
C VAL A 52 8.34 29.16 18.63
N ALA A 53 8.45 27.85 18.39
CA ALA A 53 7.47 26.88 18.88
C ALA A 53 8.04 25.47 18.90
N ARG A 54 7.42 24.63 19.72
CA ARG A 54 7.63 23.19 19.77
C ARG A 54 6.29 22.50 19.81
N VAL A 55 6.07 21.57 18.88
CA VAL A 55 4.79 20.92 18.67
C VAL A 55 4.99 19.41 18.71
N ARG A 56 4.11 18.72 19.46
CA ARG A 56 3.98 17.27 19.42
C ARG A 56 2.71 16.91 18.65
N ALA A 57 2.84 16.82 17.32
CA ALA A 57 1.75 16.38 16.47
C ALA A 57 1.66 14.84 16.39
N HIS A 58 2.76 14.16 16.71
CA HIS A 58 2.97 12.74 16.44
C HIS A 58 3.17 11.94 17.72
N ASN A 59 2.74 10.68 17.69
CA ASN A 59 2.90 9.72 18.79
C ASN A 59 3.92 8.62 18.47
N ARG A 60 4.33 8.52 17.20
CA ARG A 60 5.36 7.62 16.68
C ARG A 60 6.51 8.42 16.05
N ARG A 61 7.50 7.67 15.56
CA ARG A 61 8.70 8.22 14.93
C ARG A 61 8.33 9.12 13.75
N ILE A 62 8.95 10.31 13.73
CA ILE A 62 8.90 11.23 12.58
C ILE A 62 9.87 10.69 11.53
N THR A 63 9.36 10.44 10.33
CA THR A 63 10.11 9.87 9.20
C THR A 63 10.65 10.92 8.26
N ASP A 64 9.98 12.08 8.14
CA ASP A 64 10.48 13.17 7.30
C ASP A 64 9.93 14.56 7.69
N LEU A 65 10.63 15.61 7.24
CA LEU A 65 10.28 17.02 7.39
C LEU A 65 10.46 17.75 6.07
N LEU A 66 9.52 18.64 5.72
CA LEU A 66 9.62 19.44 4.51
C LEU A 66 9.00 20.82 4.65
N PHE A 67 9.78 21.84 4.37
CA PHE A 67 9.28 23.18 4.11
C PHE A 67 8.78 23.31 2.67
N TRP A 68 7.50 23.64 2.55
CA TRP A 68 6.88 24.04 1.30
C TRP A 68 6.74 25.54 1.23
N THR A 69 6.99 26.14 0.07
CA THR A 69 6.68 27.54 -0.18
C THR A 69 5.73 27.60 -1.36
N LEU A 70 4.50 28.06 -1.15
CA LEU A 70 3.55 28.24 -2.24
C LEU A 70 4.09 29.32 -3.18
N THR A 71 4.12 29.05 -4.48
CA THR A 71 4.62 29.99 -5.49
C THR A 71 3.92 31.35 -5.46
N GLU A 72 2.66 31.39 -5.04
CA GLU A 72 1.85 32.62 -4.99
C GLU A 72 1.92 33.35 -3.64
N SER A 73 2.44 32.72 -2.59
CA SER A 73 2.46 33.32 -1.24
C SER A 73 3.87 33.31 -0.65
N LYS A 74 4.31 34.43 -0.06
CA LYS A 74 5.54 34.48 0.74
C LYS A 74 5.48 33.64 2.03
N ARG A 75 4.45 32.81 2.22
CA ARG A 75 4.26 31.98 3.41
C ARG A 75 4.80 30.58 3.15
N SER A 76 5.76 30.16 3.98
CA SER A 76 6.20 28.78 4.02
C SER A 76 5.31 27.95 4.95
N ARG A 77 4.96 26.73 4.53
CA ARG A 77 4.28 25.71 5.35
C ARG A 77 5.29 24.63 5.70
N LEU A 78 5.18 24.07 6.91
CA LEU A 78 6.00 22.95 7.35
C LEU A 78 5.13 21.69 7.36
N PHE A 79 5.54 20.68 6.62
CA PHE A 79 4.95 19.34 6.63
C PHE A 79 5.82 18.40 7.46
N THR A 80 5.18 17.54 8.23
CA THR A 80 5.82 16.56 9.10
C THR A 80 5.19 15.20 8.81
N LEU A 81 6.01 14.19 8.54
CA LEU A 81 5.56 12.83 8.25
C LEU A 81 5.95 11.90 9.40
N SER A 82 5.07 10.98 9.79
CA SER A 82 5.34 10.02 10.86
C SER A 82 4.78 8.64 10.57
N GLU A 83 5.22 7.65 11.34
CA GLU A 83 4.66 6.29 11.33
C GLU A 83 3.30 6.20 12.06
N ASP A 84 2.62 7.33 12.33
CA ASP A 84 1.33 7.34 13.01
C ASP A 84 0.20 6.89 12.07
N ARG A 85 -0.78 6.17 12.64
CA ARG A 85 -2.05 5.80 11.98
C ARG A 85 -1.90 4.98 10.69
N THR A 86 -0.82 4.21 10.55
CA THR A 86 -0.60 3.35 9.37
C THR A 86 -1.28 2.00 9.54
N LEU A 87 -2.34 1.74 8.78
CA LEU A 87 -3.01 0.43 8.75
C LEU A 87 -2.30 -0.59 7.84
N LEU A 88 -1.70 -0.15 6.73
CA LEU A 88 -1.12 -1.05 5.71
C LEU A 88 0.36 -0.80 5.40
N ALA A 89 0.78 0.46 5.30
CA ALA A 89 2.14 0.80 4.87
C ALA A 89 2.66 2.02 5.62
N LYS A 90 3.93 1.96 6.03
CA LYS A 90 4.60 3.04 6.74
C LYS A 90 5.13 4.08 5.75
N PRO A 91 4.85 5.38 5.93
CA PRO A 91 5.39 6.40 5.05
C PRO A 91 6.87 6.62 5.36
N LEU A 92 7.72 6.56 4.34
CA LEU A 92 9.17 6.56 4.46
C LEU A 92 9.78 7.93 4.22
N CYS A 93 9.34 8.62 3.17
CA CYS A 93 9.84 9.95 2.84
C CYS A 93 8.79 10.79 2.12
N LEU A 94 8.99 12.10 2.16
CA LEU A 94 8.11 13.10 1.58
C LEU A 94 8.95 14.09 0.77
N SER A 95 8.55 14.34 -0.47
CA SER A 95 9.26 15.29 -1.33
C SER A 95 8.30 16.02 -2.26
N MET A 96 8.74 17.19 -2.72
CA MET A 96 8.00 18.00 -3.68
C MET A 96 8.19 17.54 -5.10
N LEU A 97 7.16 17.75 -5.90
CA LEU A 97 7.21 17.64 -7.34
C LEU A 97 7.39 19.03 -7.97
N PRO A 98 8.20 19.17 -9.05
CA PRO A 98 8.30 20.41 -9.79
C PRO A 98 6.94 20.85 -10.33
N LEU A 99 6.51 22.07 -10.01
CA LEU A 99 5.18 22.61 -10.38
C LEU A 99 4.91 22.65 -11.89
N SER A 100 5.96 22.62 -12.70
CA SER A 100 5.88 22.67 -14.15
C SER A 100 5.49 21.35 -14.82
N CYS A 101 5.50 20.23 -14.10
CA CYS A 101 5.12 18.92 -14.67
C CYS A 101 3.67 18.52 -14.40
N TYR A 102 3.00 19.16 -13.43
CA TYR A 102 1.60 18.91 -13.10
C TYR A 102 0.82 20.22 -13.10
N LYS A 103 -0.46 20.18 -13.49
CA LYS A 103 -1.35 21.36 -13.44
C LYS A 103 -1.79 21.68 -12.01
N GLU A 104 -1.73 20.70 -11.11
CA GLU A 104 -1.98 20.85 -9.69
C GLU A 104 -0.68 20.75 -8.90
N GLU A 105 -0.67 21.34 -7.72
CA GLU A 105 0.44 21.22 -6.79
C GLU A 105 0.35 19.89 -6.01
N PHE A 106 1.39 19.07 -6.14
CA PHE A 106 1.48 17.78 -5.45
C PHE A 106 2.73 17.69 -4.58
N PHE A 107 2.55 17.17 -3.37
CA PHE A 107 3.62 16.50 -2.65
C PHE A 107 3.43 15.00 -2.82
N PHE A 108 4.52 14.25 -2.82
CA PHE A 108 4.42 12.80 -2.87
C PHE A 108 4.97 12.17 -1.60
N ILE A 109 4.43 10.99 -1.28
CA ILE A 109 4.88 10.13 -0.19
C ILE A 109 5.32 8.80 -0.77
N SER A 110 6.52 8.36 -0.42
CA SER A 110 6.96 6.97 -0.62
C SER A 110 6.61 6.15 0.63
N ASN A 111 6.22 4.90 0.48
CA ASN A 111 5.87 4.03 1.60
C ASN A 111 6.62 2.68 1.58
N SER A 112 6.49 1.92 2.67
CA SER A 112 7.08 0.59 2.83
C SER A 112 6.46 -0.49 1.93
N ALA A 113 5.30 -0.22 1.32
CA ALA A 113 4.69 -1.13 0.35
C ALA A 113 5.24 -0.91 -1.08
N SER A 114 6.36 -0.19 -1.23
CA SER A 114 6.96 0.14 -2.53
C SER A 114 6.00 0.91 -3.45
N LYS A 115 5.14 1.75 -2.87
CA LYS A 115 4.22 2.63 -3.60
C LYS A 115 4.59 4.09 -3.39
N ILE A 116 4.35 4.88 -4.43
CA ILE A 116 4.45 6.34 -4.44
C ILE A 116 3.03 6.89 -4.54
N LYS A 117 2.63 7.72 -3.58
CA LYS A 117 1.32 8.35 -3.55
C LYS A 117 1.44 9.86 -3.76
N LEU A 118 0.63 10.41 -4.65
CA LEU A 118 0.55 11.85 -4.93
C LEU A 118 -0.62 12.47 -4.18
N TYR A 119 -0.33 13.46 -3.34
CA TYR A 119 -1.33 14.16 -2.55
C TYR A 119 -1.37 15.63 -2.97
N ASN A 120 -2.59 16.14 -3.19
CA ASN A 120 -2.80 17.53 -3.51
C ASN A 120 -2.45 18.42 -2.29
N THR A 121 -1.67 19.48 -2.48
CA THR A 121 -1.23 20.36 -1.36
C THR A 121 -2.39 21.12 -0.70
N SER A 122 -3.49 21.34 -1.42
CA SER A 122 -4.64 22.13 -0.99
C SER A 122 -5.73 21.26 -0.36
N THR A 123 -6.10 20.15 -1.00
CA THR A 123 -7.17 19.27 -0.50
C THR A 123 -6.66 18.13 0.38
N LEU A 124 -5.35 17.84 0.37
CA LEU A 124 -4.73 16.67 1.02
C LEU A 124 -5.30 15.32 0.56
N MET A 125 -6.05 15.30 -0.54
CA MET A 125 -6.58 14.08 -1.14
C MET A 125 -5.50 13.39 -1.97
N CYS A 126 -5.46 12.06 -1.90
CA CYS A 126 -4.64 11.26 -2.81
C CYS A 126 -5.23 11.37 -4.22
N ARG A 127 -4.43 11.82 -5.19
CA ARG A 127 -4.82 11.90 -6.60
C ARG A 127 -4.26 10.79 -7.45
N LYS A 128 -3.20 10.11 -6.98
CA LYS A 128 -2.58 9.03 -7.74
C LYS A 128 -1.79 8.10 -6.85
N THR A 129 -1.91 6.81 -7.07
CA THR A 129 -0.99 5.81 -6.50
C THR A 129 -0.24 5.12 -7.62
N VAL A 130 1.08 5.00 -7.48
CA VAL A 130 1.97 4.43 -8.48
C VAL A 130 2.89 3.42 -7.83
N SER A 131 3.03 2.24 -8.43
CA SER A 131 4.01 1.25 -7.96
C SER A 131 5.43 1.68 -8.34
N SER A 132 6.39 1.54 -7.41
CA SER A 132 7.78 1.84 -7.70
C SER A 132 8.41 0.74 -8.56
N PHE A 133 9.30 1.13 -9.49
CA PHE A 133 10.06 0.20 -10.30
C PHE A 133 11.56 0.34 -10.07
N PRO A 134 12.32 -0.77 -10.06
CA PRO A 134 11.89 -2.17 -9.94
C PRO A 134 10.97 -2.43 -8.75
N GLN A 135 10.09 -3.43 -8.89
CA GLN A 135 9.12 -3.75 -7.85
C GLN A 135 9.84 -4.15 -6.54
N GLY A 136 9.26 -3.75 -5.40
CA GLY A 136 9.84 -4.00 -4.07
C GLY A 136 10.88 -2.98 -3.60
N ILE A 137 11.08 -1.87 -4.34
CA ILE A 137 11.99 -0.80 -3.91
C ILE A 137 11.27 0.18 -2.97
N GLU A 138 11.78 0.23 -1.74
CA GLU A 138 11.44 1.21 -0.71
C GLU A 138 12.34 2.45 -0.81
N TYR A 139 11.84 3.56 -1.36
CA TYR A 139 12.60 4.81 -1.36
C TYR A 139 12.54 5.47 0.02
N THR A 140 13.73 5.77 0.57
CA THR A 140 13.94 6.39 1.88
C THR A 140 14.29 7.87 1.77
N LYS A 141 14.83 8.32 0.63
CA LYS A 141 15.06 9.74 0.34
C LYS A 141 14.80 10.01 -1.12
N VAL A 142 14.19 11.15 -1.42
CA VAL A 142 14.00 11.57 -2.81
C VAL A 142 14.21 13.06 -2.91
N LEU A 143 14.89 13.46 -3.97
CA LEU A 143 15.17 14.86 -4.27
C LEU A 143 14.80 15.15 -5.73
N PRO A 144 14.06 16.24 -5.99
CA PRO A 144 13.78 16.67 -7.36
C PRO A 144 15.08 17.12 -8.02
N LEU A 145 15.30 16.72 -9.27
CA LEU A 145 16.41 17.21 -10.06
C LEU A 145 16.07 18.62 -10.57
N ILE A 146 16.98 19.56 -10.35
CA ILE A 146 16.85 20.90 -10.93
C ILE A 146 16.95 20.73 -12.46
N SER A 147 15.86 21.00 -13.16
CA SER A 147 15.82 20.82 -14.61
C SER A 147 16.84 21.72 -15.28
N GLN A 148 17.72 21.13 -16.07
CA GLN A 148 18.63 21.87 -16.93
C GLN A 148 17.81 22.51 -18.05
N LYS A 149 18.16 23.73 -18.45
CA LYS A 149 17.43 24.52 -19.49
C LYS A 149 17.20 23.78 -20.82
N THR A 150 17.90 22.66 -21.04
CA THR A 150 17.87 21.84 -22.25
C THR A 150 16.85 20.70 -22.21
N ASN A 151 16.36 20.30 -21.03
CA ASN A 151 15.52 19.10 -20.91
C ASN A 151 14.04 19.47 -20.99
N SER A 152 13.29 18.74 -21.81
CA SER A 152 11.84 18.93 -21.93
C SER A 152 11.08 18.27 -20.77
N SER A 153 11.71 17.29 -20.13
CA SER A 153 11.14 16.49 -19.04
C SER A 153 11.81 16.78 -17.68
N TYR A 154 11.09 16.50 -16.60
CA TYR A 154 11.56 16.64 -15.22
C TYR A 154 11.95 15.29 -14.65
N PHE A 155 12.87 15.28 -13.69
CA PHE A 155 13.42 14.06 -13.11
C PHE A 155 13.51 14.16 -11.60
N MET A 156 13.54 13.00 -10.95
CA MET A 156 13.79 12.87 -9.52
C MET A 156 14.88 11.84 -9.28
N VAL A 157 15.72 12.09 -8.28
CA VAL A 157 16.71 11.13 -7.81
C VAL A 157 16.20 10.54 -6.51
N CYS A 158 16.08 9.23 -6.47
CA CYS A 158 15.52 8.48 -5.36
C CYS A 158 16.57 7.55 -4.79
N LEU A 159 16.66 7.45 -3.47
CA LEU A 159 17.58 6.56 -2.77
C LEU A 159 16.75 5.56 -1.97
N SER A 160 17.08 4.28 -2.11
CA SER A 160 16.62 3.21 -1.22
C SER A 160 17.75 2.77 -0.29
N LYS A 161 17.52 1.74 0.52
CA LYS A 161 18.57 1.17 1.40
C LYS A 161 19.83 0.73 0.63
N GLU A 162 19.69 0.36 -0.64
CA GLU A 162 20.77 -0.19 -1.47
C GLU A 162 20.97 0.56 -2.79
N ARG A 163 19.88 1.06 -3.39
CA ARG A 163 19.86 1.52 -4.79
C ARG A 163 19.68 3.02 -4.90
N LEU A 164 20.36 3.60 -5.88
CA LEU A 164 20.11 4.94 -6.39
C LEU A 164 19.27 4.82 -7.66
N GLY A 165 18.11 5.46 -7.68
CA GLY A 165 17.19 5.53 -8.80
C GLY A 165 17.11 6.93 -9.40
N LEU A 166 16.90 7.01 -10.71
CA LEU A 166 16.51 8.22 -11.42
C LEU A 166 15.16 7.93 -12.09
N ILE A 167 14.17 8.76 -11.78
CA ILE A 167 12.78 8.62 -12.25
C ILE A 167 12.41 9.81 -13.11
N MET A 168 11.85 9.57 -14.29
CA MET A 168 11.29 10.62 -15.15
C MET A 168 9.83 10.92 -14.77
N LEU A 169 9.49 12.21 -14.73
CA LEU A 169 8.14 12.71 -14.49
C LEU A 169 7.38 12.90 -15.83
N PRO A 170 6.03 12.79 -15.85
CA PRO A 170 5.15 12.52 -14.72
C PRO A 170 5.17 11.04 -14.28
N LEU A 171 4.90 10.81 -12.99
CA LEU A 171 4.70 9.50 -12.39
C LEU A 171 3.41 8.85 -12.91
N ASP A 172 3.56 7.77 -13.66
CA ASP A 172 2.47 6.98 -14.25
C ASP A 172 2.64 5.47 -14.08
N GLY A 173 3.76 5.04 -13.51
CA GLY A 173 4.10 3.63 -13.33
C GLY A 173 4.75 3.00 -14.57
N ASP A 174 5.12 3.80 -15.58
CA ASP A 174 5.81 3.30 -16.76
C ASP A 174 7.23 2.83 -16.40
N PRO A 175 7.57 1.54 -16.56
CA PRO A 175 8.85 0.98 -16.11
C PRO A 175 10.04 1.59 -16.83
N LEU A 176 9.85 2.03 -18.07
CA LEU A 176 10.92 2.65 -18.87
C LEU A 176 11.29 4.04 -18.37
N LYS A 177 10.48 4.65 -17.49
CA LYS A 177 10.81 5.91 -16.81
C LYS A 177 11.68 5.74 -15.58
N TYR A 178 12.01 4.50 -15.21
CA TYR A 178 12.83 4.20 -14.05
C TYR A 178 14.17 3.65 -14.51
N THR A 179 15.24 4.22 -14.00
CA THR A 179 16.57 3.61 -14.04
C THR A 179 17.13 3.55 -12.64
N ASN A 180 17.85 2.49 -12.30
CA ASN A 180 18.41 2.31 -10.97
C ASN A 180 19.76 1.60 -11.04
N ILE A 181 20.61 1.90 -10.06
CA ILE A 181 21.90 1.27 -9.86
C ILE A 181 22.06 0.91 -8.39
N ILE A 182 22.79 -0.17 -8.11
CA ILE A 182 23.18 -0.53 -6.74
C ILE A 182 24.25 0.47 -6.30
N ALA A 183 23.90 1.33 -5.34
CA ALA A 183 24.80 2.35 -4.83
C ALA A 183 25.59 1.85 -3.62
N HIS A 184 24.94 1.13 -2.71
CA HIS A 184 25.53 0.60 -1.48
C HIS A 184 25.01 -0.83 -1.25
N PRO A 185 25.75 -1.88 -1.65
CA PRO A 185 25.30 -3.27 -1.56
C PRO A 185 24.97 -3.68 -0.12
N SER A 186 23.75 -4.16 0.11
CA SER A 186 23.22 -4.51 1.42
C SER A 186 22.82 -5.98 1.49
N ASN A 187 22.47 -6.46 2.70
CA ASN A 187 22.05 -7.84 2.95
C ASN A 187 23.11 -8.88 2.51
N GLY A 188 22.70 -9.98 1.90
CA GLY A 188 23.61 -11.04 1.44
C GLY A 188 24.64 -10.62 0.38
N ARG A 189 24.61 -9.37 -0.10
CA ARG A 189 25.57 -8.82 -1.08
C ARG A 189 26.63 -7.91 -0.44
N GLY A 190 26.44 -7.47 0.80
CA GLY A 190 27.36 -6.57 1.47
C GLY A 190 26.79 -5.97 2.75
N VAL A 191 27.65 -5.24 3.47
CA VAL A 191 27.29 -4.54 4.71
C VAL A 191 26.80 -3.11 4.49
N GLY A 192 26.74 -2.66 3.24
CA GLY A 192 26.35 -1.30 2.88
C GLY A 192 24.89 -1.01 3.21
N GLN A 193 24.62 0.23 3.58
CA GLN A 193 23.26 0.74 3.75
C GLN A 193 23.29 2.25 3.50
N ALA A 194 22.60 2.69 2.45
CA ALA A 194 22.58 4.10 2.10
C ALA A 194 21.78 4.92 3.12
N GLN A 195 22.36 6.01 3.61
CA GLN A 195 21.76 6.92 4.60
C GLN A 195 21.69 8.37 4.11
N GLY A 196 22.62 8.78 3.23
CA GLY A 196 22.71 10.13 2.71
C GLY A 196 22.48 10.19 1.20
N LEU A 197 21.72 11.20 0.76
CA LEU A 197 21.58 11.59 -0.64
C LEU A 197 21.78 13.12 -0.74
N ALA A 198 22.60 13.56 -1.67
CA ALA A 198 22.72 14.96 -2.05
C ALA A 198 22.89 15.09 -3.57
N ILE A 199 22.45 16.22 -4.13
CA ILE A 199 22.59 16.52 -5.56
C ILE A 199 23.39 17.82 -5.69
N ASP A 200 24.27 17.88 -6.69
CA ASP A 200 24.93 19.11 -7.11
C ASP A 200 23.92 20.19 -7.52
N ARG A 201 24.27 21.47 -7.36
CA ARG A 201 23.48 22.63 -7.76
C ARG A 201 23.10 22.62 -9.24
N ASN A 202 23.93 22.02 -10.10
CA ASN A 202 23.66 21.93 -11.53
C ASN A 202 22.88 20.66 -11.92
N GLY A 203 22.57 19.78 -10.98
CA GLY A 203 21.88 18.51 -11.24
C GLY A 203 22.70 17.52 -12.09
N LEU A 204 24.02 17.67 -12.15
CA LEU A 204 24.90 16.80 -12.95
C LEU A 204 25.41 15.60 -12.15
N TYR A 205 25.57 15.75 -10.84
CA TYR A 205 26.11 14.72 -9.97
C TYR A 205 25.18 14.45 -8.79
N ALA A 206 25.06 13.18 -8.42
CA ALA A 206 24.47 12.74 -7.17
C ALA A 206 25.53 12.14 -6.26
N PHE A 207 25.42 12.39 -4.97
CA PHE A 207 26.29 11.85 -3.95
C PHE A 207 25.48 10.95 -3.02
N THR A 208 25.94 9.73 -2.82
CA THR A 208 25.36 8.79 -1.87
C THR A 208 26.36 8.47 -0.77
N ALA A 209 25.88 8.43 0.47
CA ALA A 209 26.70 8.05 1.62
C ALA A 209 26.12 6.79 2.26
N GLY A 210 26.95 5.78 2.42
CA GLY A 210 26.59 4.55 3.12
C GLY A 210 27.06 4.61 4.56
N GLY A 211 26.19 4.13 5.46
CA GLY A 211 26.45 4.17 6.90
C GLY A 211 27.49 3.13 7.30
N PRO A 212 27.17 1.82 7.21
CA PRO A 212 28.06 0.78 7.71
C PRO A 212 29.24 0.47 6.78
N ASP A 213 29.13 0.74 5.48
CA ASP A 213 30.26 0.62 4.55
C ASP A 213 31.22 1.81 4.63
N THR A 214 30.84 2.89 5.34
CA THR A 214 31.63 4.12 5.53
C THR A 214 32.09 4.79 4.23
N CYS A 215 31.41 4.49 3.12
CA CYS A 215 31.79 4.95 1.78
C CYS A 215 30.89 6.08 1.28
N VAL A 216 31.47 6.99 0.51
CA VAL A 216 30.72 8.02 -0.24
C VAL A 216 30.98 7.81 -1.73
N HIS A 217 29.91 7.66 -2.50
CA HIS A 217 29.97 7.49 -3.96
C HIS A 217 29.47 8.75 -4.66
N MET A 218 30.12 9.10 -5.77
CA MET A 218 29.70 10.17 -6.67
C MET A 218 29.25 9.56 -8.00
N TRP A 219 28.06 9.92 -8.43
CA TRP A 219 27.38 9.40 -9.62
C TRP A 219 27.17 10.52 -10.62
N THR A 220 27.41 10.24 -11.90
CA THR A 220 27.07 11.17 -12.99
C THR A 220 25.64 10.91 -13.44
N LEU A 221 24.81 11.94 -13.48
CA LEU A 221 23.41 11.85 -13.89
C LEU A 221 23.28 12.23 -15.38
N ASN A 222 22.72 11.33 -16.18
CA ASN A 222 22.44 11.60 -17.59
C ASN A 222 20.95 11.38 -17.93
N PRO A 223 20.08 12.36 -17.61
CA PRO A 223 18.63 12.24 -17.86
C PRO A 223 18.28 12.15 -19.35
N SER A 224 19.11 12.68 -20.24
CA SER A 224 18.82 12.73 -21.68
C SER A 224 18.71 11.34 -22.32
N VAL A 225 19.38 10.34 -21.75
CA VAL A 225 19.31 8.95 -22.24
C VAL A 225 17.93 8.35 -21.94
N LEU A 226 17.44 8.57 -20.72
CA LEU A 226 16.14 8.08 -20.26
C LEU A 226 14.99 8.70 -21.06
N GLU A 227 15.09 10.00 -21.35
CA GLU A 227 14.12 10.70 -22.19
C GLU A 227 14.08 10.12 -23.62
N LYS A 228 15.24 9.87 -24.23
CA LYS A 228 15.34 9.25 -25.57
C LYS A 228 14.77 7.84 -25.59
N THR A 229 15.05 7.02 -24.58
CA THR A 229 14.54 5.64 -24.52
C THR A 229 13.02 5.61 -24.46
N VAL A 230 12.41 6.50 -23.68
CA VAL A 230 10.94 6.58 -23.57
C VAL A 230 10.31 7.10 -24.86
N ASN A 231 10.92 8.09 -25.50
CA ASN A 231 10.45 8.63 -26.78
C ASN A 231 10.50 7.60 -27.93
N ILE A 232 11.49 6.70 -27.93
CA ILE A 232 11.57 5.61 -28.91
C ILE A 232 10.49 4.55 -28.64
N ALA A 233 10.15 4.31 -27.38
CA ALA A 233 9.38 3.14 -26.95
C ALA A 233 7.85 3.20 -27.22
N GLY A 234 7.36 4.08 -28.09
CA GLY A 234 5.96 4.07 -28.55
C GLY A 234 4.91 4.19 -27.42
N CYS A 235 3.79 3.47 -27.55
CA CYS A 235 2.63 3.60 -26.65
C CYS A 235 2.87 2.98 -25.26
N MET A 236 2.76 3.80 -24.21
CA MET A 236 2.92 3.41 -22.81
C MET A 236 1.88 2.36 -22.35
N LYS A 237 0.60 2.50 -22.75
CA LYS A 237 -0.49 1.60 -22.30
C LYS A 237 -0.20 0.12 -22.60
N ARG A 238 0.43 -0.19 -23.74
CA ARG A 238 0.77 -1.56 -24.13
C ARG A 238 1.79 -2.22 -23.21
N ARG A 239 2.67 -1.45 -22.57
CA ARG A 239 3.74 -1.97 -21.72
C ARG A 239 3.21 -2.57 -20.41
N PHE A 240 2.03 -2.12 -19.96
CA PHE A 240 1.40 -2.71 -18.78
C PHE A 240 0.86 -4.12 -19.04
N TYR A 241 0.56 -4.46 -20.29
CA TYR A 241 0.15 -5.81 -20.66
C TYR A 241 1.30 -6.81 -20.51
N ASP A 242 2.54 -6.37 -20.73
CA ASP A 242 3.74 -7.22 -20.59
C ASP A 242 3.96 -7.67 -19.13
N PHE A 243 3.30 -7.01 -18.16
CA PHE A 243 3.34 -7.40 -16.75
C PHE A 243 2.35 -8.49 -16.36
N LEU A 244 1.46 -8.86 -17.26
CA LEU A 244 0.40 -9.82 -17.01
C LEU A 244 0.67 -11.07 -17.83
N SER A 245 0.44 -12.25 -17.26
CA SER A 245 0.43 -13.47 -18.06
C SER A 245 -0.76 -13.44 -19.02
N ARG A 246 -0.67 -14.19 -20.12
CA ARG A 246 -1.74 -14.22 -21.12
C ARG A 246 -3.05 -14.72 -20.52
N ASP A 247 -2.99 -15.82 -19.78
CA ASP A 247 -4.16 -16.46 -19.18
C ASP A 247 -4.85 -15.51 -18.19
N PHE A 248 -4.06 -14.82 -17.36
CA PHE A 248 -4.57 -13.83 -16.41
C PHE A 248 -5.18 -12.60 -17.10
N LEU A 249 -4.62 -12.17 -18.22
CA LEU A 249 -5.16 -11.07 -19.00
C LEU A 249 -6.52 -11.44 -19.63
N GLU A 250 -6.68 -12.69 -20.08
CA GLU A 250 -7.94 -13.20 -20.61
C GLU A 250 -9.01 -13.25 -19.51
N GLU A 251 -8.67 -13.77 -18.33
CA GLU A 251 -9.54 -13.77 -17.15
C GLU A 251 -9.95 -12.34 -16.73
N MET A 252 -8.99 -11.41 -16.68
CA MET A 252 -9.26 -9.99 -16.39
C MET A 252 -10.23 -9.36 -17.40
N LYS A 253 -10.10 -9.70 -18.68
CA LYS A 253 -11.05 -9.23 -19.71
C LYS A 253 -12.43 -9.80 -19.47
N ASP A 254 -12.54 -11.10 -19.17
CA ASP A 254 -13.82 -11.75 -18.92
C ASP A 254 -14.55 -11.11 -17.74
N TYR A 255 -13.86 -10.82 -16.63
CA TYR A 255 -14.45 -10.10 -15.50
C TYR A 255 -14.84 -8.66 -15.84
N PHE A 256 -14.03 -7.95 -16.62
CA PHE A 256 -14.35 -6.59 -17.06
C PHE A 256 -15.62 -6.57 -17.94
N TYR A 257 -15.75 -7.51 -18.87
CA TYR A 257 -16.95 -7.65 -19.70
C TYR A 257 -18.16 -8.17 -18.92
N TYR A 258 -17.95 -9.04 -17.94
CA TYR A 258 -19.02 -9.51 -17.05
C TYR A 258 -19.62 -8.35 -16.24
N SER A 259 -18.78 -7.47 -15.68
CA SER A 259 -19.26 -6.29 -14.97
C SER A 259 -20.11 -5.37 -15.86
N MET A 260 -19.78 -5.24 -17.15
CA MET A 260 -20.60 -4.50 -18.11
C MET A 260 -22.00 -5.10 -18.27
N ILE A 261 -22.13 -6.43 -18.27
CA ILE A 261 -23.42 -7.11 -18.30
C ILE A 261 -24.18 -6.87 -16.99
N ARG A 262 -23.47 -6.97 -15.86
CA ARG A 262 -24.04 -6.79 -14.52
C ARG A 262 -24.65 -5.40 -14.32
N THR A 263 -24.00 -4.33 -14.80
CA THR A 263 -24.53 -2.96 -14.69
C THR A 263 -25.86 -2.73 -15.41
N GLN A 264 -26.17 -3.53 -16.44
CA GLN A 264 -27.44 -3.47 -17.18
C GLN A 264 -28.51 -4.38 -16.56
N GLY A 265 -28.17 -5.13 -15.50
CA GLY A 265 -29.01 -6.16 -14.91
C GLY A 265 -28.76 -7.52 -15.55
N ILE A 266 -28.38 -8.50 -14.72
CA ILE A 266 -28.04 -9.86 -15.17
C ILE A 266 -29.26 -10.53 -15.85
N CYS A 267 -30.46 -10.33 -15.27
CA CYS A 267 -31.72 -10.87 -15.77
C CYS A 267 -32.44 -9.93 -16.78
N CYS A 268 -31.77 -8.87 -17.24
CA CYS A 268 -32.37 -7.95 -18.20
C CYS A 268 -32.62 -8.65 -19.55
N MET A 269 -33.85 -8.52 -20.06
CA MET A 269 -34.27 -9.06 -21.36
C MET A 269 -34.29 -8.00 -22.47
N ASP A 270 -33.98 -6.75 -22.13
CA ASP A 270 -33.90 -5.64 -23.09
C ASP A 270 -32.63 -5.73 -23.95
N GLU A 271 -32.61 -5.00 -25.07
CA GLU A 271 -31.43 -4.89 -25.93
C GLU A 271 -30.24 -4.32 -25.17
N ARG A 272 -29.19 -5.13 -25.03
CA ARG A 272 -27.97 -4.72 -24.32
C ARG A 272 -27.15 -3.74 -25.16
N LYS A 273 -26.72 -2.65 -24.54
CA LYS A 273 -25.80 -1.69 -25.15
C LYS A 273 -24.37 -2.18 -24.95
N THR A 274 -23.63 -2.33 -26.05
CA THR A 274 -22.19 -2.64 -25.98
C THR A 274 -21.40 -1.35 -25.77
N SER A 275 -20.56 -1.33 -24.73
CA SER A 275 -19.59 -0.25 -24.49
C SER A 275 -18.17 -0.83 -24.44
N PHE A 276 -17.17 0.05 -24.45
CA PHE A 276 -15.78 -0.32 -24.17
C PHE A 276 -15.34 0.16 -22.78
N THR A 277 -16.30 0.57 -21.96
CA THR A 277 -16.10 1.24 -20.69
C THR A 277 -17.05 0.70 -19.64
N ILE A 278 -16.61 0.70 -18.38
CA ILE A 278 -17.45 0.38 -17.21
C ILE A 278 -17.56 1.62 -16.29
N PRO A 279 -18.66 1.76 -15.53
CA PRO A 279 -18.76 2.78 -14.49
C PRO A 279 -17.67 2.64 -13.42
N ILE A 280 -17.20 3.75 -12.86
CA ILE A 280 -16.17 3.73 -11.80
C ILE A 280 -16.61 3.01 -10.52
N THR A 281 -17.93 2.85 -10.28
CA THR A 281 -18.49 2.10 -9.16
C THR A 281 -18.21 0.60 -9.26
N GLU A 282 -17.90 0.10 -10.44
CA GLU A 282 -17.62 -1.31 -10.68
C GLU A 282 -16.16 -1.71 -10.41
N ILE A 283 -15.26 -0.72 -10.29
CA ILE A 283 -13.83 -0.94 -10.08
C ILE A 283 -13.57 -1.89 -8.89
N PRO A 284 -14.18 -1.73 -7.71
CA PRO A 284 -13.89 -2.59 -6.55
C PRO A 284 -14.28 -4.05 -6.80
N PHE A 285 -15.42 -4.28 -7.48
CA PHE A 285 -15.89 -5.64 -7.77
C PHE A 285 -14.96 -6.35 -8.74
N VAL A 286 -14.54 -5.68 -9.82
CA VAL A 286 -13.60 -6.26 -10.80
C VAL A 286 -12.24 -6.52 -10.16
N MET A 287 -11.73 -5.61 -9.31
CA MET A 287 -10.48 -5.82 -8.57
C MET A 287 -10.55 -7.07 -7.67
N ARG A 288 -11.65 -7.22 -6.91
CA ARG A 288 -11.89 -8.35 -6.00
C ARG A 288 -12.05 -9.67 -6.76
N ALA A 289 -12.76 -9.67 -7.89
CA ALA A 289 -12.95 -10.85 -8.74
C ALA A 289 -11.61 -11.39 -9.30
N ILE A 290 -10.68 -10.48 -9.62
CA ILE A 290 -9.34 -10.82 -10.12
C ILE A 290 -8.40 -11.28 -8.98
N GLY A 291 -8.85 -11.28 -7.73
CA GLY A 291 -8.08 -11.72 -6.56
C GLY A 291 -7.25 -10.62 -5.89
N PHE A 292 -7.52 -9.34 -6.17
CA PHE A 292 -6.98 -8.21 -5.42
C PHE A 292 -8.06 -7.64 -4.49
N TYR A 293 -7.80 -7.66 -3.18
CA TYR A 293 -8.74 -7.22 -2.15
C TYR A 293 -8.29 -5.87 -1.56
N PRO A 294 -8.65 -4.74 -2.21
CA PRO A 294 -8.32 -3.40 -1.71
C PRO A 294 -9.14 -3.08 -0.46
N THR A 295 -8.56 -2.30 0.44
CA THR A 295 -9.29 -1.73 1.59
C THR A 295 -10.22 -0.60 1.12
N GLU A 296 -11.24 -0.23 1.90
CA GLU A 296 -12.18 0.85 1.55
C GLU A 296 -11.47 2.19 1.31
N ALA A 297 -10.43 2.48 2.10
CA ALA A 297 -9.58 3.64 1.84
C ALA A 297 -8.83 3.55 0.50
N GLU A 298 -8.36 2.36 0.10
CA GLU A 298 -7.73 2.16 -1.22
C GLU A 298 -8.73 2.23 -2.36
N VAL A 299 -9.95 1.72 -2.17
CA VAL A 299 -11.08 1.85 -3.09
C VAL A 299 -11.39 3.33 -3.35
N GLU A 300 -11.53 4.13 -2.28
CA GLU A 300 -11.78 5.56 -2.42
C GLU A 300 -10.66 6.26 -3.20
N ASN A 301 -9.41 5.89 -2.94
CA ASN A 301 -8.25 6.43 -3.66
C ASN A 301 -8.28 6.05 -5.16
N MET A 302 -8.63 4.81 -5.50
CA MET A 302 -8.77 4.36 -6.89
C MET A 302 -9.88 5.11 -7.63
N ILE A 303 -11.05 5.24 -7.00
CA ILE A 303 -12.19 5.96 -7.57
C ILE A 303 -11.84 7.44 -7.76
N ASN A 304 -11.20 8.07 -6.77
CA ASN A 304 -10.78 9.47 -6.85
C ASN A 304 -9.73 9.69 -7.95
N GLU A 305 -8.76 8.78 -8.11
CA GLU A 305 -7.75 8.85 -9.17
C GLU A 305 -8.39 8.93 -10.56
N ILE A 306 -9.40 8.09 -10.83
CA ILE A 306 -10.10 8.08 -12.12
C ILE A 306 -11.05 9.27 -12.24
N LYS A 307 -11.85 9.54 -11.22
CA LYS A 307 -12.85 10.62 -11.19
C LYS A 307 -12.24 11.98 -11.52
N TYR A 308 -11.06 12.27 -10.97
CA TYR A 308 -10.37 13.55 -11.15
C TYR A 308 -9.32 13.55 -12.27
N SER A 309 -9.14 12.45 -13.00
CA SER A 309 -8.09 12.30 -14.02
C SER A 309 -8.07 13.40 -15.08
N ARG A 310 -9.24 13.84 -15.55
CA ARG A 310 -9.40 14.90 -16.57
C ARG A 310 -9.92 16.23 -16.01
N PHE A 311 -10.18 16.29 -14.70
CA PHE A 311 -10.88 17.41 -14.09
C PHE A 311 -10.15 18.75 -14.27
N CYS A 312 -8.83 18.76 -14.19
CA CYS A 312 -8.04 19.98 -14.38
C CYS A 312 -7.97 20.45 -15.84
N ASP A 313 -8.31 19.57 -16.78
CA ASP A 313 -8.20 19.84 -18.23
C ASP A 313 -9.54 20.26 -18.80
N THR A 314 -10.61 19.56 -18.42
CA THR A 314 -11.95 19.73 -18.96
C THR A 314 -12.92 20.40 -17.99
N GLY A 315 -12.62 20.41 -16.68
CA GLY A 315 -13.55 20.82 -15.64
C GLY A 315 -14.64 19.77 -15.33
N GLU A 316 -14.61 18.61 -15.99
CA GLU A 316 -15.63 17.57 -15.88
C GLU A 316 -15.11 16.34 -15.12
N TYR A 317 -16.00 15.69 -14.37
CA TYR A 317 -15.70 14.43 -13.70
C TYR A 317 -15.78 13.26 -14.67
N THR A 318 -14.83 12.35 -14.58
CA THR A 318 -14.87 11.10 -15.34
C THR A 318 -15.66 10.05 -14.56
N THR A 319 -16.72 9.52 -15.16
CA THR A 319 -17.62 8.53 -14.53
C THR A 319 -17.39 7.09 -15.00
N GLU A 320 -16.60 6.92 -16.06
CA GLU A 320 -16.35 5.64 -16.73
C GLU A 320 -14.86 5.39 -16.95
N ILE A 321 -14.46 4.12 -17.00
CA ILE A 321 -13.08 3.68 -17.21
C ILE A 321 -12.99 2.66 -18.37
N ASP A 322 -11.97 2.81 -19.22
CA ASP A 322 -11.61 1.87 -20.28
C ASP A 322 -10.66 0.77 -19.77
N LEU A 323 -10.67 -0.39 -20.45
CA LEU A 323 -9.85 -1.55 -20.07
C LEU A 323 -8.36 -1.22 -19.94
N ASP A 324 -7.79 -0.44 -20.86
CA ASP A 324 -6.38 -0.06 -20.80
C ASP A 324 -6.02 0.72 -19.53
N THR A 325 -6.88 1.68 -19.15
CA THR A 325 -6.67 2.49 -17.94
C THR A 325 -6.93 1.66 -16.69
N PHE A 326 -7.89 0.72 -16.74
CA PHE A 326 -8.12 -0.24 -15.67
C PHE A 326 -6.89 -1.14 -15.43
N ILE A 327 -6.26 -1.67 -16.49
CA ILE A 327 -5.03 -2.46 -16.38
C ILE A 327 -3.90 -1.66 -15.74
N GLN A 328 -3.74 -0.39 -16.15
CA GLN A 328 -2.75 0.50 -15.54
C GLN A 328 -3.05 0.74 -14.05
N LEU A 329 -4.31 1.00 -13.71
CA LEU A 329 -4.76 1.17 -12.32
C LEU A 329 -4.46 -0.10 -11.51
N TYR A 330 -4.82 -1.28 -12.02
CA TYR A 330 -4.54 -2.57 -11.38
C TYR A 330 -3.03 -2.76 -11.14
N CYS A 331 -2.19 -2.56 -12.16
CA CYS A 331 -0.74 -2.75 -12.03
C CYS A 331 -0.10 -1.80 -11.00
N ASN A 332 -0.66 -0.60 -10.84
CA ASN A 332 -0.17 0.39 -9.89
C ASN A 332 -0.67 0.16 -8.47
N HIS A 333 -1.89 -0.36 -8.30
CA HIS A 333 -2.50 -0.57 -6.99
C HIS A 333 -2.28 -1.98 -6.42
N ARG A 334 -2.03 -2.98 -7.26
CA ARG A 334 -1.76 -4.35 -6.79
C ARG A 334 -0.57 -4.37 -5.82
N PRO A 335 -0.65 -5.14 -4.72
CA PRO A 335 0.45 -5.26 -3.78
C PRO A 335 1.64 -5.96 -4.46
N PHE A 336 2.86 -5.58 -4.07
CA PHE A 336 4.06 -6.24 -4.57
C PHE A 336 4.16 -7.69 -4.07
N GLN A 337 3.85 -7.88 -2.79
CA GLN A 337 3.85 -9.17 -2.12
C GLN A 337 2.45 -9.42 -1.56
N GLY A 338 1.90 -10.61 -1.82
CA GLY A 338 0.65 -11.04 -1.22
C GLY A 338 0.77 -11.22 0.28
N ILE A 339 -0.36 -11.46 0.96
CA ILE A 339 -0.37 -11.79 2.38
C ILE A 339 0.23 -13.18 2.56
N LEU A 340 1.28 -13.28 3.35
CA LEU A 340 1.92 -14.55 3.67
C LEU A 340 1.29 -15.18 4.90
N TYR A 341 1.44 -16.50 5.04
CA TYR A 341 1.06 -17.20 6.27
C TYR A 341 1.76 -16.60 7.51
N LYS A 342 3.02 -16.19 7.37
CA LYS A 342 3.79 -15.50 8.44
C LYS A 342 3.13 -14.19 8.87
N ASP A 343 2.49 -13.48 7.96
CA ASP A 343 1.78 -12.24 8.30
C ASP A 343 0.54 -12.55 9.13
N VAL A 344 -0.21 -13.60 8.78
CA VAL A 344 -1.36 -14.08 9.55
C VAL A 344 -0.91 -14.53 10.95
N GLU A 345 0.14 -15.32 11.05
CA GLU A 345 0.71 -15.75 12.33
C GLU A 345 1.14 -14.54 13.19
N SER A 346 1.80 -13.54 12.58
CA SER A 346 2.18 -12.32 13.28
C SER A 346 0.97 -11.52 13.78
N ALA A 347 -0.13 -11.50 13.02
CA ALA A 347 -1.37 -10.85 13.42
C ALA A 347 -2.02 -11.54 14.63
N PHE A 348 -2.10 -12.88 14.62
CA PHE A 348 -2.62 -13.64 15.77
C PHE A 348 -1.77 -13.42 17.03
N ASN A 349 -0.44 -13.36 16.90
CA ASN A 349 0.46 -13.02 18.00
C ASN A 349 0.17 -11.62 18.59
N ILE A 350 -0.13 -10.64 17.75
CA ILE A 350 -0.48 -9.27 18.19
C ILE A 350 -1.82 -9.28 18.94
N LEU A 351 -2.82 -9.99 18.40
CA LEU A 351 -4.16 -10.10 19.00
C LEU A 351 -4.10 -10.74 20.39
N THR A 352 -3.36 -11.85 20.54
CA THR A 352 -3.22 -12.50 21.85
C THR A 352 -2.48 -11.63 22.86
N ASN A 353 -1.43 -10.92 22.45
CA ASN A 353 -0.67 -10.05 23.34
C ASN A 353 -1.49 -8.82 23.81
N ALA A 354 -2.36 -8.29 22.95
CA ALA A 354 -3.29 -7.22 23.35
C ALA A 354 -4.30 -7.70 24.41
N ASN A 355 -4.72 -8.97 24.33
CA ASN A 355 -5.66 -9.58 25.29
C ASN A 355 -5.00 -9.87 26.65
N VAL A 356 -3.73 -10.27 26.69
CA VAL A 356 -2.98 -10.47 27.95
C VAL A 356 -2.84 -9.15 28.72
N GLY A 357 -2.48 -8.05 28.05
CA GLY A 357 -2.34 -6.74 28.69
C GLY A 357 -3.64 -6.15 29.27
N ASN A 358 -4.81 -6.64 28.84
CA ASN A 358 -6.11 -6.28 29.42
C ASN A 358 -6.51 -7.19 30.60
N LYS A 359 -6.01 -8.44 30.67
CA LYS A 359 -6.26 -9.38 31.78
C LYS A 359 -5.39 -9.09 33.00
N ASP A 360 -4.20 -8.51 32.81
CA ASP A 360 -3.24 -8.17 33.88
C ASP A 360 -3.65 -6.99 34.80
N LYS A 361 -4.82 -6.37 34.58
CA LYS A 361 -5.41 -5.41 35.55
C LYS A 361 -6.33 -6.06 36.58
N CYS A 362 -6.67 -7.34 36.44
CA CYS A 362 -7.67 -8.00 37.31
C CYS A 362 -7.21 -9.31 37.95
N ALA A 363 -5.96 -9.76 37.79
CA ALA A 363 -5.53 -11.06 38.29
C ALA A 363 -4.10 -11.09 38.85
N GLU A 364 -3.76 -10.21 39.79
CA GLU A 364 -2.72 -10.54 40.76
C GLU A 364 -3.35 -11.31 41.92
N LEU A 365 -3.14 -12.63 41.93
CA LEU A 365 -3.13 -13.58 43.06
C LEU A 365 -3.72 -14.94 42.66
N SER A 366 -3.03 -15.66 41.78
CA SER A 366 -2.88 -17.11 42.00
C SER A 366 -1.55 -17.57 41.42
N ASN A 367 -0.63 -17.92 42.32
CA ASN A 367 0.59 -18.62 41.99
C ASN A 367 0.26 -20.07 41.61
N SER A 368 0.79 -20.54 40.49
CA SER A 368 1.50 -21.83 40.50
C SER A 368 2.37 -21.98 39.26
N HIS A 369 3.57 -22.51 39.50
CA HIS A 369 4.54 -22.89 38.49
C HIS A 369 3.96 -23.99 37.58
N GLU A 370 3.71 -23.67 36.32
CA GLU A 370 3.61 -24.67 35.26
C GLU A 370 4.54 -24.28 34.11
N THR A 371 5.32 -25.28 33.71
CA THR A 371 6.23 -25.33 32.56
C THR A 371 5.61 -24.69 31.32
N ILE A 372 6.25 -23.63 30.81
CA ILE A 372 5.86 -22.94 29.58
C ILE A 372 6.11 -23.88 28.39
N ILE A 373 5.13 -24.72 28.09
CA ILE A 373 4.96 -25.25 26.74
C ILE A 373 4.53 -24.03 25.91
N GLN A 374 5.24 -23.75 24.80
CA GLN A 374 4.83 -22.72 23.84
C GLN A 374 3.52 -23.18 23.19
N GLU A 375 2.39 -22.99 23.87
CA GLU A 375 1.08 -23.16 23.27
C GLU A 375 0.92 -22.08 22.19
N LYS A 376 0.51 -22.51 20.99
CA LYS A 376 0.28 -21.58 19.88
C LYS A 376 -0.78 -20.55 20.31
N PRO A 377 -0.65 -19.27 19.93
CA PRO A 377 -1.58 -18.24 20.34
C PRO A 377 -2.97 -18.55 19.82
N THR A 378 -3.94 -18.70 20.72
CA THR A 378 -5.35 -18.98 20.41
C THR A 378 -6.23 -17.84 20.89
N ILE A 379 -7.21 -17.47 20.07
CA ILE A 379 -8.29 -16.53 20.40
C ILE A 379 -9.63 -17.20 20.16
N THR A 380 -10.70 -16.76 20.83
CA THR A 380 -12.05 -17.24 20.49
C THR A 380 -12.56 -16.55 19.23
N MET A 381 -13.51 -17.19 18.54
CA MET A 381 -14.18 -16.55 17.39
C MET A 381 -14.84 -15.24 17.79
N GLU A 382 -15.50 -15.19 18.95
CA GLU A 382 -16.10 -13.96 19.48
C GLU A 382 -15.09 -12.80 19.62
N GLU A 383 -13.90 -13.07 20.18
CA GLU A 383 -12.85 -12.06 20.32
C GLU A 383 -12.34 -11.55 18.96
N LEU A 384 -12.22 -12.46 17.98
CA LEU A 384 -11.84 -12.09 16.61
C LEU A 384 -12.89 -11.18 15.96
N LEU A 385 -14.17 -11.57 16.04
CA LEU A 385 -15.27 -10.79 15.44
C LEU A 385 -15.37 -9.40 16.11
N LEU A 386 -15.30 -9.36 17.44
CA LEU A 386 -15.32 -8.10 18.19
C LEU A 386 -14.14 -7.20 17.83
N THR A 387 -12.96 -7.79 17.60
CA THR A 387 -11.78 -7.01 17.21
C THR A 387 -11.94 -6.43 15.81
N LEU A 388 -12.42 -7.21 14.85
CA LEU A 388 -12.68 -6.75 13.48
C LEU A 388 -13.79 -5.69 13.39
N GLN A 389 -14.78 -5.73 14.29
CA GLN A 389 -15.82 -4.69 14.37
C GLN A 389 -15.32 -3.38 15.00
N ASN A 390 -14.41 -3.46 15.98
CA ASN A 390 -13.93 -2.30 16.74
C ASN A 390 -12.64 -1.69 16.21
N SER A 391 -11.86 -2.44 15.43
CA SER A 391 -10.51 -2.08 14.99
C SER A 391 -10.36 -2.21 13.48
N GLY A 392 -9.71 -1.23 12.87
CA GLY A 392 -9.48 -1.21 11.42
C GLY A 392 -10.59 -0.47 10.67
N GLU A 393 -10.91 -0.95 9.47
CA GLU A 393 -12.04 -0.44 8.70
C GLU A 393 -13.34 -0.95 9.31
N ALA A 394 -14.35 -0.07 9.39
CA ALA A 394 -15.60 -0.38 10.09
C ALA A 394 -16.40 -1.42 9.30
N ILE A 395 -16.48 -2.63 9.85
CA ILE A 395 -17.37 -3.70 9.34
C ILE A 395 -18.60 -3.73 10.23
N GLY A 396 -19.79 -3.56 9.63
CA GLY A 396 -21.04 -3.65 10.38
C GLY A 396 -21.34 -5.08 10.82
N GLU A 397 -22.07 -5.26 11.93
CA GLU A 397 -22.43 -6.58 12.44
C GLU A 397 -23.21 -7.43 11.42
N ALA A 398 -24.16 -6.80 10.71
CA ALA A 398 -24.95 -7.46 9.68
C ALA A 398 -24.15 -7.86 8.43
N GLU A 399 -23.12 -7.07 8.09
CA GLU A 399 -22.25 -7.36 6.94
C GLU A 399 -21.25 -8.47 7.30
N MET A 400 -20.72 -8.44 8.52
CA MET A 400 -19.86 -9.48 9.05
C MET A 400 -20.56 -10.84 9.12
N SER A 401 -21.81 -10.89 9.58
CA SER A 401 -22.55 -12.15 9.67
C SER A 401 -22.82 -12.77 8.31
N GLU A 402 -23.11 -11.94 7.30
CA GLU A 402 -23.26 -12.35 5.90
C GLU A 402 -21.95 -12.90 5.33
N TYR A 403 -20.83 -12.21 5.52
CA TYR A 403 -19.52 -12.68 5.04
C TYR A 403 -19.10 -14.01 5.70
N MET A 404 -19.33 -14.17 6.99
CA MET A 404 -19.04 -15.43 7.69
C MET A 404 -19.95 -16.57 7.20
N ALA A 405 -21.22 -16.28 6.92
CA ALA A 405 -22.14 -17.26 6.36
C ALA A 405 -21.71 -17.73 4.97
N ILE A 406 -21.19 -16.83 4.14
CA ILE A 406 -20.61 -17.18 2.83
C ILE A 406 -19.35 -18.03 3.01
N LEU A 407 -18.40 -17.61 3.86
CA LEU A 407 -17.15 -18.36 4.11
C LEU A 407 -17.38 -19.77 4.64
N TRP A 408 -18.43 -19.97 5.45
CA TRP A 408 -18.82 -21.28 5.95
C TRP A 408 -19.67 -22.11 4.98
N GLY A 409 -20.02 -21.56 3.81
CA GLY A 409 -20.83 -22.22 2.79
C GLY A 409 -22.30 -22.38 3.17
N ILE A 410 -22.81 -21.55 4.08
CA ILE A 410 -24.23 -21.51 4.48
C ILE A 410 -25.04 -20.78 3.40
N LEU A 411 -24.47 -19.71 2.87
CA LEU A 411 -24.98 -18.94 1.74
C LEU A 411 -24.21 -19.28 0.46
N PRO A 412 -24.86 -19.23 -0.72
CA PRO A 412 -24.15 -19.34 -1.98
C PRO A 412 -23.16 -18.18 -2.15
N GLU A 413 -22.07 -18.45 -2.87
CA GLU A 413 -21.11 -17.41 -3.27
C GLU A 413 -21.78 -16.42 -4.23
N GLY A 414 -21.61 -15.12 -3.98
CA GLY A 414 -22.15 -14.06 -4.83
C GLY A 414 -22.56 -12.82 -4.04
N ASP A 415 -22.73 -11.70 -4.75
CA ASP A 415 -23.25 -10.48 -4.14
C ASP A 415 -24.79 -10.52 -4.08
N ARG A 416 -25.41 -9.68 -3.24
CA ARG A 416 -26.86 -9.56 -3.08
C ARG A 416 -27.64 -9.30 -4.37
N GLN A 417 -26.97 -8.78 -5.41
CA GLN A 417 -27.56 -8.56 -6.73
C GLN A 417 -27.68 -9.85 -7.56
N GLU A 418 -26.91 -10.89 -7.22
CA GLU A 418 -26.87 -12.20 -7.87
C GLU A 418 -27.64 -13.26 -7.07
N ILE A 419 -27.79 -13.07 -5.76
CA ILE A 419 -28.56 -13.95 -4.89
C ILE A 419 -30.06 -13.66 -5.05
N LEU A 420 -30.77 -14.58 -5.71
CA LEU A 420 -32.22 -14.52 -5.93
C LEU A 420 -33.04 -15.09 -4.75
N GLU A 421 -32.39 -15.75 -3.79
CA GLU A 421 -33.04 -16.39 -2.65
C GLU A 421 -33.14 -15.46 -1.44
N GLU A 422 -34.30 -15.45 -0.76
CA GLU A 422 -34.45 -14.73 0.51
C GLU A 422 -33.60 -15.40 1.60
N ILE A 423 -32.61 -14.66 2.11
CA ILE A 423 -31.73 -15.09 3.18
C ILE A 423 -32.52 -15.14 4.50
N ASP A 424 -32.57 -16.29 5.18
CA ASP A 424 -33.15 -16.40 6.53
C ASP A 424 -32.10 -16.01 7.60
N PRO A 425 -32.21 -14.80 8.21
CA PRO A 425 -31.22 -14.31 9.17
C PRO A 425 -31.13 -15.19 10.42
N LYS A 426 -32.22 -15.87 10.81
CA LYS A 426 -32.26 -16.70 12.03
C LYS A 426 -31.45 -17.98 11.89
N LYS A 427 -31.33 -18.51 10.67
CA LYS A 427 -30.51 -19.69 10.39
C LYS A 427 -29.02 -19.34 10.54
N ILE A 428 -28.63 -18.18 10.02
CA ILE A 428 -27.26 -17.66 10.10
C ILE A 428 -26.86 -17.41 11.56
N GLU A 429 -27.72 -16.75 12.34
CA GLU A 429 -27.48 -16.45 13.76
C GLU A 429 -27.26 -17.73 14.59
N LYS A 430 -28.10 -18.76 14.37
CA LYS A 430 -27.97 -20.04 15.08
C LYS A 430 -26.65 -20.77 14.75
N GLU A 431 -26.19 -20.73 13.51
CA GLU A 431 -24.91 -21.34 13.13
C GLU A 431 -23.71 -20.52 13.63
N LEU A 432 -23.79 -19.19 13.61
CA LEU A 432 -22.81 -18.30 14.23
C LEU A 432 -22.65 -18.62 15.72
N GLU A 433 -23.74 -18.61 16.49
CA GLU A 433 -23.74 -18.91 17.93
C GLU A 433 -23.07 -20.25 18.25
N SER A 434 -23.29 -21.28 17.40
CA SER A 434 -22.70 -22.61 17.60
C SER A 434 -21.17 -22.64 17.48
N ARG A 435 -20.58 -21.64 16.81
CA ARG A 435 -19.13 -21.54 16.53
C ARG A 435 -18.43 -20.41 17.29
N MET A 436 -19.15 -19.57 18.05
CA MET A 436 -18.57 -18.43 18.77
C MET A 436 -17.49 -18.83 19.81
N SER A 437 -17.68 -19.99 20.45
CA SER A 437 -16.79 -20.48 21.52
C SER A 437 -15.61 -21.32 21.02
N THR A 438 -15.49 -21.56 19.72
CA THR A 438 -14.38 -22.37 19.20
C THR A 438 -13.06 -21.60 19.29
N PRO A 439 -12.01 -22.17 19.92
CA PRO A 439 -10.68 -21.56 19.92
C PRO A 439 -10.06 -21.68 18.53
N ILE A 440 -9.49 -20.59 18.04
CA ILE A 440 -8.91 -20.47 16.71
C ILE A 440 -7.47 -19.98 16.87
N ASN A 441 -6.57 -20.66 16.16
CA ASN A 441 -5.21 -20.23 15.91
C ASN A 441 -5.02 -19.92 14.41
N ALA A 442 -3.85 -19.39 14.04
CA ALA A 442 -3.55 -19.02 12.65
C ALA A 442 -3.73 -20.19 11.65
N GLU A 443 -3.39 -21.43 12.03
CA GLU A 443 -3.54 -22.60 11.16
C GLU A 443 -5.00 -22.91 10.92
N THR A 444 -5.79 -23.05 11.99
CA THR A 444 -7.24 -23.30 11.91
C THR A 444 -7.98 -22.17 11.19
N PHE A 445 -7.52 -20.92 11.31
CA PHE A 445 -8.11 -19.81 10.57
C PHE A 445 -7.92 -19.97 9.07
N VAL A 446 -6.69 -20.31 8.64
CA VAL A 446 -6.38 -20.49 7.21
C VAL A 446 -7.03 -21.76 6.65
N SER A 447 -7.00 -22.88 7.38
CA SER A 447 -7.55 -24.15 6.90
C SER A 447 -9.07 -24.24 6.98
N ASP A 448 -9.67 -23.79 8.07
CA ASP A 448 -11.08 -24.10 8.36
C ASP A 448 -12.01 -22.95 7.98
N ILE A 449 -11.53 -21.70 8.01
CA ILE A 449 -12.34 -20.52 7.69
C ILE A 449 -12.05 -20.05 6.26
N LEU A 450 -10.79 -19.81 5.92
CA LEU A 450 -10.42 -19.39 4.57
C LEU A 450 -10.42 -20.56 3.56
N GLN A 451 -10.45 -21.81 4.05
CA GLN A 451 -10.36 -23.02 3.22
C GLN A 451 -9.13 -23.02 2.29
N MET A 452 -8.04 -22.40 2.74
CA MET A 452 -6.78 -22.30 2.00
C MET A 452 -5.81 -23.40 2.46
N TYR A 453 -5.00 -23.90 1.52
CA TYR A 453 -3.99 -24.90 1.82
C TYR A 453 -2.69 -24.23 2.27
N VAL A 454 -2.21 -24.56 3.46
CA VAL A 454 -0.86 -24.18 3.90
C VAL A 454 0.15 -25.07 3.17
N TYR A 455 0.88 -24.52 2.21
CA TYR A 455 2.01 -25.22 1.61
C TYR A 455 3.20 -25.12 2.57
N GLY A 456 3.48 -26.19 3.31
CA GLY A 456 4.71 -26.32 4.07
C GLY A 456 5.87 -26.71 3.15
N GLU A 457 7.05 -26.13 3.36
CA GLU A 457 8.30 -26.61 2.74
C GLU A 457 8.66 -28.06 3.11
N ASP A 458 7.96 -28.67 4.07
CA ASP A 458 8.09 -30.07 4.43
C ASP A 458 6.74 -30.78 4.34
N ASN A 459 6.47 -31.48 3.22
CA ASN A 459 5.78 -32.78 3.16
C ASN A 459 5.37 -33.17 1.72
N LEU A 460 6.32 -33.75 0.99
CA LEU A 460 6.02 -34.75 -0.04
C LEU A 460 5.45 -36.01 0.65
N SER A 461 4.19 -35.99 1.08
CA SER A 461 3.45 -37.22 1.37
C SER A 461 2.05 -37.18 0.76
N VAL A 462 1.97 -37.75 -0.44
CA VAL A 462 0.75 -38.08 -1.17
C VAL A 462 -0.03 -39.10 -0.33
N GLY A 463 -0.96 -38.65 0.50
CA GLY A 463 -1.73 -39.55 1.37
C GLY A 463 -3.11 -39.01 1.78
N HIS A 464 -3.18 -37.78 2.29
CA HIS A 464 -4.45 -37.21 2.76
C HIS A 464 -5.26 -36.47 1.69
N SER A 465 -4.69 -36.24 0.51
CA SER A 465 -5.31 -35.46 -0.57
C SER A 465 -6.53 -36.14 -1.23
N LYS A 466 -6.73 -37.45 -1.04
CA LYS A 466 -7.83 -38.20 -1.68
C LYS A 466 -9.10 -38.31 -0.83
N GLU A 467 -9.00 -38.18 0.49
CA GLU A 467 -10.11 -38.52 1.41
C GLU A 467 -11.13 -37.39 1.59
N LEU A 468 -10.71 -36.14 1.43
CA LEU A 468 -11.58 -34.95 1.49
C LEU A 468 -12.29 -34.68 0.15
N LEU A 469 -11.62 -34.93 -0.98
CA LEU A 469 -12.23 -34.88 -2.31
C LEU A 469 -13.33 -35.95 -2.48
N SER A 470 -13.15 -37.15 -1.92
CA SER A 470 -14.19 -38.19 -1.97
C SER A 470 -15.44 -37.86 -1.15
N LYS A 471 -15.32 -37.06 -0.09
CA LYS A 471 -16.47 -36.70 0.77
C LYS A 471 -17.36 -35.62 0.17
N LYS A 472 -16.82 -34.71 -0.66
CA LYS A 472 -17.63 -33.73 -1.43
C LYS A 472 -18.34 -34.35 -2.64
N ILE A 473 -17.84 -35.45 -3.19
CA ILE A 473 -18.41 -36.10 -4.39
C ILE A 473 -19.60 -37.03 -4.08
N GLN A 474 -19.79 -37.46 -2.83
CA GLN A 474 -20.89 -38.36 -2.47
C GLN A 474 -22.26 -37.68 -2.26
N GLN A 475 -22.35 -36.35 -2.36
CA GLN A 475 -23.60 -35.59 -2.12
C GLN A 475 -24.27 -35.00 -3.36
N THR A 476 -23.79 -35.30 -4.57
CA THR A 476 -24.45 -34.85 -5.81
C THR A 476 -24.88 -36.03 -6.68
N ASP A 477 -26.11 -35.95 -7.18
CA ASP A 477 -26.83 -37.01 -7.88
C ASP A 477 -26.04 -37.70 -8.98
N THR A 478 -26.07 -39.03 -8.95
CA THR A 478 -25.43 -39.95 -9.88
C THR A 478 -26.21 -40.00 -11.21
N SER A 479 -26.11 -38.96 -12.04
CA SER A 479 -26.54 -39.03 -13.44
C SER A 479 -25.79 -38.15 -14.44
N LEU A 480 -24.76 -37.40 -14.03
CA LEU A 480 -23.94 -36.55 -14.91
C LEU A 480 -22.48 -37.04 -15.07
N LEU A 481 -22.21 -38.30 -14.69
CA LEU A 481 -20.85 -38.84 -14.59
C LEU A 481 -20.15 -39.14 -15.92
N ASP A 482 -20.87 -39.20 -17.05
CA ASP A 482 -20.26 -39.61 -18.32
C ASP A 482 -19.83 -38.46 -19.26
N GLU A 483 -20.19 -37.20 -18.97
CA GLU A 483 -19.73 -36.05 -19.80
C GLU A 483 -18.54 -35.28 -19.21
N LEU A 484 -18.31 -35.36 -17.89
CA LEU A 484 -17.26 -34.58 -17.20
C LEU A 484 -15.86 -35.23 -17.20
N VAL A 485 -15.74 -36.51 -17.60
CA VAL A 485 -14.43 -37.21 -17.64
C VAL A 485 -13.61 -36.86 -18.89
N SER A 486 -14.18 -36.14 -19.86
CA SER A 486 -13.46 -35.75 -21.10
C SER A 486 -12.77 -34.38 -21.06
N ASN A 487 -13.08 -33.52 -20.07
CA ASN A 487 -12.54 -32.15 -19.98
C ASN A 487 -11.81 -31.90 -18.66
N GLY A 488 -10.76 -32.68 -18.38
CA GLY A 488 -9.85 -32.46 -17.26
C GLY A 488 -8.89 -31.29 -17.48
N LYS A 489 -9.38 -30.04 -17.42
CA LYS A 489 -8.57 -28.80 -17.31
C LYS A 489 -9.34 -27.66 -16.63
N TYR A 490 -9.88 -27.89 -15.44
CA TYR A 490 -10.32 -26.82 -14.55
C TYR A 490 -9.99 -27.22 -13.11
N ALA A 491 -8.73 -27.01 -12.73
CA ALA A 491 -8.33 -26.85 -11.34
C ALA A 491 -8.07 -25.36 -11.17
N ALA A 492 -9.02 -24.69 -10.51
CA ALA A 492 -8.99 -23.27 -10.21
C ALA A 492 -7.69 -22.88 -9.52
N ASN A 493 -7.15 -21.74 -9.93
CA ASN A 493 -6.07 -21.02 -9.28
C ASN A 493 -6.51 -20.64 -7.86
N SER A 494 -6.29 -21.54 -6.91
CA SER A 494 -6.10 -21.15 -5.52
C SER A 494 -4.90 -20.21 -5.47
N THR A 495 -5.11 -19.01 -4.94
CA THR A 495 -4.10 -18.09 -4.43
C THR A 495 -2.90 -18.85 -3.87
N GLN A 496 -1.86 -18.96 -4.69
CA GLN A 496 -0.57 -19.51 -4.30
C GLN A 496 0.12 -18.43 -3.46
N THR A 497 -0.07 -18.52 -2.14
CA THR A 497 0.86 -17.95 -1.18
C THR A 497 2.13 -18.79 -1.22
N GLU A 498 3.18 -18.28 -1.86
CA GLU A 498 4.56 -18.75 -1.65
C GLU A 498 5.06 -18.37 -0.25
#